data_AF-A0A7D9LW24-F1
#
_entry.id   AF-A0A7D9LW24-F1
#
_cell.length_a   1.000
_cell.length_b   1.000
_cell.length_c   1.000
_cell.angle_alpha   90.00
_cell.angle_beta   90.00
_cell.angle_gamma   90.00
#
_symmetry.space_group_name_H-M   'P 1'
#
loop_
_entity.id
_entity.type
_entity.pdbx_description
1 polymer ?
#
loop_
_entity_poly.entity_id
_entity_poly.type
_entity_poly.pdbx_seq_one_letter_code
_entity_poly.pdbx_strand_id
1 'polypeptide(L)'
;MAATPSFPEFDVEDPSNLAVRWEEYLKRFNNLVTAMNFRDAARKRALLLHYVGERVNDIFDTLPDRGENSNFNAACDALTAYFTPKKNTKSIDEYHTRLQIAAKYCEFRDHYTEVKLQIELGTSSKKIRQHSFRKPSLTLTDLISYARTLTETEKQASGIANSSFNMPSSAEINAVNKDNSSPND
;
A
#
# COMPACT_ATOMS: atom_id res chain seq x y z
N MET A 1 24.17 -2.91 -37.44
CA MET A 1 23.80 -2.95 -36.01
C MET A 1 22.41 -2.35 -35.88
N ALA A 2 21.42 -3.07 -35.37
CA ALA A 2 20.06 -2.55 -35.23
C ALA A 2 20.08 -1.42 -34.19
N ALA A 3 19.68 -0.21 -34.58
CA ALA A 3 19.56 0.90 -33.66
C ALA A 3 18.51 0.57 -32.60
N THR A 4 18.90 0.65 -31.33
CA THR A 4 17.95 0.61 -30.22
C THR A 4 17.01 1.81 -30.36
N PRO A 5 15.69 1.63 -30.35
CA PRO A 5 14.75 2.74 -30.48
C PRO A 5 14.90 3.70 -29.31
N SER A 6 14.62 4.96 -29.61
CA SER A 6 14.61 6.03 -28.61
C SER A 6 13.51 5.76 -27.59
N PHE A 7 13.89 5.63 -26.32
CA PHE A 7 12.98 5.47 -25.19
C PHE A 7 13.53 6.34 -24.05
N PRO A 8 12.70 7.22 -23.46
CA PRO A 8 13.19 8.19 -22.49
C PRO A 8 13.59 7.52 -21.17
N GLU A 9 14.56 8.13 -20.48
CA GLU A 9 14.99 7.71 -19.14
C GLU A 9 13.93 8.02 -18.07
N PHE A 10 14.00 7.34 -16.93
CA PHE A 10 13.12 7.61 -15.81
C PHE A 10 13.67 8.75 -14.95
N ASP A 11 12.94 9.85 -14.90
CA ASP A 11 13.28 11.01 -14.08
C ASP A 11 12.83 10.82 -12.62
N VAL A 12 13.79 10.91 -11.70
CA VAL A 12 13.64 10.74 -10.24
C VAL A 12 13.63 12.08 -9.50
N GLU A 13 13.86 13.21 -10.18
CA GLU A 13 14.04 14.52 -9.52
C GLU A 13 12.75 15.11 -8.96
N ASP A 14 11.61 14.85 -9.61
CA ASP A 14 10.31 15.26 -9.11
C ASP A 14 9.66 14.14 -8.27
N PRO A 15 9.59 14.29 -6.93
CA PRO A 15 9.03 13.28 -6.03
C PRO A 15 7.49 13.20 -6.12
N SER A 16 6.84 14.10 -6.84
CA SER A 16 5.39 14.13 -7.00
C SER A 16 4.93 12.94 -7.85
N ASN A 17 4.06 12.09 -7.28
CA ASN A 17 3.49 10.94 -7.97
C ASN A 17 4.52 9.94 -8.52
N LEU A 18 5.70 9.84 -7.88
CA LEU A 18 6.82 8.97 -8.32
C LEU A 18 6.38 7.52 -8.59
N ALA A 19 5.54 6.95 -7.73
CA ALA A 19 4.99 5.60 -7.91
C ALA A 19 4.13 5.46 -9.17
N VAL A 20 3.24 6.43 -9.43
CA VAL A 20 2.34 6.41 -10.59
C VAL A 20 3.15 6.55 -11.88
N ARG A 21 4.13 7.46 -11.88
CA ARG A 21 5.06 7.65 -13.01
C ARG A 21 5.87 6.38 -13.26
N TRP A 22 6.34 5.71 -12.21
CA TRP A 22 7.08 4.45 -12.31
C TRP A 22 6.22 3.33 -12.91
N GLU A 23 4.97 3.19 -12.47
CA GLU A 23 4.03 2.22 -13.06
C GLU A 23 3.76 2.51 -14.55
N GLU A 24 3.57 3.78 -14.92
CA GLU A 24 3.41 4.17 -16.32
C GLU A 24 4.66 3.87 -17.15
N TYR A 25 5.84 4.13 -16.59
CA TYR A 25 7.11 3.82 -17.21
C TYR A 25 7.25 2.32 -17.47
N LEU A 26 6.98 1.46 -16.47
CA LEU A 26 6.99 0.01 -16.63
C LEU A 26 5.98 -0.48 -17.68
N LYS A 27 4.77 0.12 -17.74
CA LYS A 27 3.79 -0.20 -18.79
C LYS A 27 4.33 0.12 -20.19
N ARG A 28 4.93 1.31 -20.38
CA ARG A 28 5.53 1.71 -21.67
C ARG A 28 6.71 0.83 -22.04
N PHE A 29 7.56 0.47 -21.07
CA PHE A 29 8.68 -0.43 -21.26
C PHE A 29 8.23 -1.84 -21.67
N ASN A 30 7.21 -2.40 -21.01
CA ASN A 30 6.66 -3.70 -21.38
C ASN A 30 6.07 -3.71 -22.80
N ASN A 31 5.44 -2.62 -23.23
CA ASN A 31 5.00 -2.46 -24.62
C ASN A 31 6.18 -2.47 -25.60
N LEU A 32 7.28 -1.80 -25.27
CA LEU A 32 8.51 -1.78 -26.08
C LEU A 32 9.11 -3.19 -26.22
N VAL A 33 9.28 -3.89 -25.10
CA VAL A 33 9.80 -5.26 -25.05
C VAL A 33 8.95 -6.22 -25.89
N THR A 34 7.62 -6.04 -25.82
CA THR A 34 6.65 -6.83 -26.60
C THR A 34 6.78 -6.54 -28.09
N ALA A 35 6.89 -5.26 -28.48
CA ALA A 35 7.08 -4.84 -29.87
C ALA A 35 8.40 -5.35 -30.47
N MET A 36 9.45 -5.50 -29.66
CA MET A 36 10.74 -6.05 -30.07
C MET A 36 10.81 -7.59 -30.06
N ASN A 37 9.75 -8.27 -29.60
CA ASN A 37 9.69 -9.73 -29.45
C ASN A 37 10.84 -10.30 -28.59
N PHE A 38 11.28 -9.59 -27.55
CA PHE A 38 12.25 -10.14 -26.60
C PHE A 38 11.56 -11.11 -25.65
N ARG A 39 11.99 -12.37 -25.66
CA ARG A 39 11.43 -13.46 -24.83
C ARG A 39 12.30 -13.82 -23.63
N ASP A 40 13.61 -13.61 -23.75
CA ASP A 40 14.58 -13.92 -22.71
C ASP A 40 14.50 -12.93 -21.53
N ALA A 41 14.37 -13.45 -20.31
CA ALA A 41 14.20 -12.66 -19.10
C ALA A 41 15.49 -11.91 -18.70
N ALA A 42 16.66 -12.52 -18.91
CA ALA A 42 17.94 -11.87 -18.64
C ALA A 42 18.13 -10.65 -19.57
N ARG A 43 17.81 -10.80 -20.85
CA ARG A 43 17.84 -9.70 -21.83
C ARG A 43 16.83 -8.59 -21.50
N LYS A 44 15.63 -8.93 -21.02
CA LYS A 44 14.64 -7.94 -20.56
C LYS A 44 15.14 -7.13 -19.38
N ARG A 45 15.77 -7.79 -18.40
CA ARG A 45 16.37 -7.14 -17.23
C ARG A 45 17.51 -6.19 -17.63
N ALA A 46 18.42 -6.65 -18.47
CA ALA A 46 19.50 -5.81 -18.98
C ALA A 46 18.97 -4.59 -19.75
N LEU A 47 17.92 -4.78 -20.54
CA LEU A 47 17.29 -3.71 -21.30
C LEU A 47 16.59 -2.70 -20.39
N LEU A 48 15.94 -3.15 -19.32
CA LEU A 48 15.34 -2.28 -18.31
C LEU A 48 16.41 -1.39 -17.68
N LEU A 49 17.50 -1.98 -17.17
CA LEU A 49 18.59 -1.24 -16.53
C LEU A 49 19.32 -0.29 -17.49
N HIS A 50 19.32 -0.60 -18.79
CA HIS A 50 19.88 0.29 -19.80
C HIS A 50 19.01 1.54 -20.04
N TYR A 51 17.68 1.36 -20.13
CA TYR A 51 16.76 2.46 -20.46
C TYR A 51 16.31 3.27 -19.25
N VAL A 52 16.42 2.74 -18.03
CA VAL A 52 15.94 3.41 -16.82
C VAL A 52 16.78 4.63 -16.44
N GLY A 53 18.00 4.73 -16.96
CA GLY A 53 18.93 5.84 -16.72
C GLY A 53 19.91 5.55 -15.57
N GLU A 54 21.02 6.28 -15.56
CA GLU A 54 22.15 6.08 -14.63
C GLU A 54 21.71 6.18 -13.16
N ARG A 55 20.91 7.19 -12.82
CA ARG A 55 20.48 7.43 -11.44
C ARG A 55 19.64 6.31 -10.85
N VAL A 56 18.77 5.70 -11.66
CA VAL A 56 17.94 4.58 -11.20
C VAL A 56 18.75 3.29 -11.14
N ASN A 57 19.75 3.14 -12.01
CA ASN A 57 20.68 2.03 -11.96
C ASN A 57 21.54 2.09 -10.67
N ASP A 58 22.05 3.26 -10.31
CA ASP A 58 22.76 3.46 -9.04
C ASP A 58 21.86 3.12 -7.84
N ILE A 59 20.61 3.57 -7.85
CA ILE A 59 19.61 3.19 -6.83
C ILE A 59 19.46 1.68 -6.78
N PHE A 60 19.29 1.03 -7.95
CA PHE A 60 19.15 -0.41 -8.04
C PHE A 60 20.31 -1.15 -7.39
N ASP A 61 21.55 -0.70 -7.62
CA ASP A 61 22.75 -1.31 -7.06
C ASP A 61 22.85 -1.24 -5.53
N THR A 62 22.17 -0.27 -4.91
CA THR A 62 22.09 -0.16 -3.46
C THR A 62 21.03 -1.07 -2.83
N LEU A 63 20.14 -1.69 -3.62
CA LEU A 63 19.04 -2.50 -3.09
C LEU A 63 19.55 -3.86 -2.55
N PRO A 64 19.09 -4.29 -1.36
CA PRO A 64 19.58 -5.53 -0.72
C PRO A 64 19.05 -6.81 -1.38
N ASP A 65 17.86 -6.75 -1.99
CA ASP A 65 17.25 -7.87 -2.70
C ASP A 65 16.95 -7.45 -4.15
N ARG A 66 17.83 -7.86 -5.06
CA ARG A 66 17.76 -7.55 -6.50
C ARG A 66 17.27 -8.75 -7.32
N GLY A 67 17.04 -9.89 -6.69
CA GLY A 67 16.89 -11.19 -7.36
C GLY A 67 18.06 -11.58 -8.27
N GLU A 68 17.98 -12.78 -8.85
CA GLU A 68 18.97 -13.27 -9.81
C GLU A 68 18.94 -12.50 -11.13
N ASN A 69 20.08 -12.47 -11.85
CA ASN A 69 20.19 -11.81 -13.15
C ASN A 69 19.26 -12.37 -14.23
N SER A 70 18.76 -13.59 -14.05
CA SER A 70 17.75 -14.24 -14.89
C SER A 70 16.32 -13.76 -14.62
N ASN A 71 16.10 -13.03 -13.52
CA ASN A 71 14.76 -12.69 -13.03
C ASN A 71 14.45 -11.20 -13.25
N PHE A 72 13.69 -10.93 -14.32
CA PHE A 72 13.17 -9.61 -14.65
C PHE A 72 12.14 -9.11 -13.64
N ASN A 73 11.23 -9.99 -13.19
CA ASN A 73 10.16 -9.60 -12.28
C ASN A 73 10.72 -9.15 -10.93
N ALA A 74 11.72 -9.87 -10.40
CA ALA A 74 12.39 -9.46 -9.15
C ALA A 74 13.04 -8.06 -9.25
N ALA A 75 13.62 -7.71 -10.40
CA ALA A 75 14.18 -6.37 -10.60
C ALA A 75 13.08 -5.29 -10.64
N CYS A 76 11.97 -5.57 -11.34
CA CYS A 76 10.80 -4.70 -11.36
C CYS A 76 10.21 -4.52 -9.97
N ASP A 77 10.08 -5.60 -9.19
CA ASP A 77 9.51 -5.58 -7.85
C ASP A 77 10.40 -4.78 -6.87
N ALA A 78 11.72 -4.96 -6.95
CA ALA A 78 12.67 -4.22 -6.12
C ALA A 78 12.62 -2.71 -6.38
N LEU A 79 12.62 -2.30 -7.66
CA LEU A 79 12.48 -0.89 -8.05
C LEU A 79 11.09 -0.33 -7.71
N THR A 80 10.03 -1.12 -7.93
CA THR A 80 8.67 -0.72 -7.57
C THR A 80 8.53 -0.53 -6.07
N ALA A 81 9.12 -1.39 -5.25
CA ALA A 81 9.12 -1.25 -3.79
C ALA A 81 9.88 -0.02 -3.31
N TYR A 82 10.94 0.38 -4.03
CA TYR A 82 11.68 1.61 -3.74
C TYR A 82 10.88 2.88 -4.10
N PHE A 83 10.28 2.91 -5.30
CA PHE A 83 9.54 4.09 -5.79
C PHE A 83 8.12 4.20 -5.27
N THR A 84 7.52 3.10 -4.83
CA THR A 84 6.26 3.13 -4.10
C THR A 84 6.54 3.71 -2.72
N PRO A 85 5.93 4.85 -2.34
CA PRO A 85 6.02 5.34 -0.98
C PRO A 85 5.68 4.18 -0.07
N LYS A 86 6.66 3.74 0.73
CA LYS A 86 6.42 2.73 1.74
C LYS A 86 5.29 3.28 2.57
N LYS A 87 4.08 2.74 2.35
CA LYS A 87 2.89 3.18 3.07
C LYS A 87 3.32 3.11 4.51
N ASN A 88 3.46 4.26 5.17
CA ASN A 88 3.82 4.29 6.57
C ASN A 88 2.58 3.80 7.31
N THR A 89 2.22 2.53 7.16
CA THR A 89 1.38 1.75 8.06
C THR A 89 2.19 1.48 9.32
N LYS A 90 2.95 2.46 9.80
CA LYS A 90 3.36 2.45 11.18
C LYS A 90 2.05 2.50 11.95
N SER A 91 1.82 1.48 12.79
CA SER A 91 0.64 1.46 13.65
C SER A 91 0.52 2.81 14.34
N ILE A 92 -0.71 3.24 14.67
CA ILE A 92 -0.91 4.44 15.48
C ILE A 92 -0.05 4.38 16.76
N ASP A 93 0.18 3.19 17.30
CA ASP A 93 1.04 2.93 18.46
C ASP A 93 2.52 3.22 18.20
N GLU A 94 3.04 2.82 17.05
CA GLU A 94 4.43 3.12 16.66
C GLU A 94 4.62 4.62 16.45
N TYR A 95 3.64 5.28 15.82
CA TYR A 95 3.68 6.71 15.61
C TYR A 95 3.63 7.48 16.94
N HIS A 96 2.71 7.10 17.83
CA HIS A 96 2.61 7.64 19.18
C HIS A 96 3.90 7.43 19.98
N THR A 97 4.47 6.23 19.95
CA THR A 97 5.74 5.92 20.65
C THR A 97 6.89 6.78 20.13
N ARG A 98 7.00 6.94 18.80
CA ARG A 98 8.03 7.80 18.20
C ARG A 98 7.85 9.27 18.62
N LEU A 99 6.61 9.75 18.66
CA LEU A 99 6.31 11.10 19.14
C LEU A 99 6.67 11.28 20.61
N GLN A 100 6.39 10.30 21.46
CA GLN A 100 6.80 10.36 22.88
C GLN A 100 8.32 10.39 23.04
N ILE A 101 9.05 9.56 22.29
CA ILE A 101 10.53 9.55 22.30
C ILE A 101 11.08 10.90 21.84
N ALA A 102 10.54 11.46 20.75
CA ALA A 102 10.96 12.75 20.23
C ALA A 102 10.67 13.88 21.23
N ALA A 103 9.47 13.88 21.79
CA ALA A 103 9.03 14.89 22.73
C ALA A 103 9.88 14.87 24.02
N LYS A 104 10.46 13.73 24.44
CA LYS A 104 11.32 13.63 25.64
C LYS A 104 12.44 14.67 25.68
N TYR A 105 12.95 15.09 24.52
CA TYR A 105 14.03 16.07 24.40
C TYR A 105 13.53 17.50 24.12
N CYS A 106 12.21 17.70 24.12
CA CYS A 106 11.58 18.99 23.87
C CYS A 106 11.06 19.56 25.20
N GLU A 107 11.27 20.86 25.42
CA GLU A 107 10.80 21.59 26.60
C GLU A 107 9.34 22.03 26.44
N PHE A 108 8.44 21.08 26.15
CA PHE A 108 7.02 21.39 26.00
C PHE A 108 6.38 21.68 27.36
N ARG A 109 5.49 22.68 27.37
CA ARG A 109 4.69 23.01 28.56
C ARG A 109 3.73 21.89 28.94
N ASP A 110 3.17 21.20 27.94
CA ASP A 110 2.34 20.02 28.12
C ASP A 110 2.62 19.01 26.99
N HIS A 111 3.28 17.91 27.37
CA HIS A 111 3.63 16.82 26.46
C HIS A 111 2.41 16.19 25.79
N TYR A 112 1.32 16.00 26.55
CA TYR A 112 0.17 15.27 26.06
C TYR A 112 -0.59 16.09 25.03
N THR A 113 -0.71 17.39 25.27
CA THR A 113 -1.34 18.32 24.33
C THR A 113 -0.53 18.45 23.04
N GLU A 114 0.80 18.56 23.13
CA GLU A 114 1.65 18.70 21.94
C GLU A 114 1.71 17.40 21.12
N VAL A 115 1.81 16.24 21.77
CA VAL A 115 1.76 14.95 21.09
C VAL A 115 0.39 14.73 20.44
N LYS A 116 -0.71 15.11 21.09
CA LYS A 116 -2.05 15.07 20.49
C LYS A 116 -2.12 15.95 19.25
N LEU A 117 -1.65 17.20 19.33
CA LEU A 117 -1.61 18.11 18.19
C LEU A 117 -0.79 17.53 17.03
N GLN A 118 0.36 16.93 17.32
CA GLN A 118 1.15 16.27 16.27
C GLN A 118 0.45 15.09 15.63
N ILE A 119 -0.31 14.31 16.40
CA ILE A 119 -1.13 13.23 15.83
C ILE A 119 -2.21 13.81 14.92
N GLU A 120 -2.88 14.89 15.32
CA GLU A 120 -3.90 15.55 14.50
C GLU A 120 -3.34 16.08 13.18
N LEU A 121 -2.14 16.68 13.21
CA LEU A 121 -1.48 17.23 12.02
C LEU A 121 -0.91 16.13 11.12
N GLY A 122 -0.21 15.16 11.70
CA GLY A 122 0.57 14.15 10.99
C GLY A 122 -0.14 12.82 10.70
N THR A 123 -1.34 12.57 11.24
CA THR A 123 -2.07 11.33 10.93
C THR A 123 -2.54 11.27 9.48
N SER A 124 -2.30 10.14 8.80
CA SER A 124 -2.85 9.92 7.45
C SER A 124 -4.36 9.59 7.46
N SER A 125 -4.92 9.21 8.61
CA SER A 125 -6.34 8.86 8.72
C SER A 125 -7.22 10.09 8.91
N LYS A 126 -8.04 10.38 7.88
CA LYS A 126 -9.05 11.46 7.96
C LYS A 126 -10.04 11.25 9.10
N LYS A 127 -10.38 10.00 9.42
CA LYS A 127 -11.34 9.65 10.49
C LYS A 127 -10.80 10.01 11.87
N ILE A 128 -9.53 9.70 12.16
CA ILE A 128 -8.87 10.08 13.41
C ILE A 128 -8.85 11.60 13.57
N ARG A 129 -8.45 12.31 12.50
CA ARG A 129 -8.41 13.78 12.47
C ARG A 129 -9.79 14.40 12.71
N GLN A 130 -10.81 13.93 12.00
CA GLN A 130 -12.19 14.40 12.17
C GLN A 130 -12.73 14.12 13.57
N HIS A 131 -12.43 12.95 14.15
CA HIS A 131 -12.85 12.60 15.50
C HIS A 131 -12.27 13.57 16.54
N SER A 132 -10.97 13.90 16.41
CA SER A 132 -10.31 14.85 17.31
C SER A 132 -10.91 16.25 17.22
N PHE A 133 -11.12 16.77 16.01
CA PHE A 133 -11.74 18.08 15.82
C PHE A 133 -13.20 18.15 16.26
N ARG A 134 -13.95 17.05 16.16
CA ARG A 134 -15.32 16.97 16.65
C ARG A 134 -15.41 17.00 18.18
N LYS A 135 -14.36 16.55 18.87
CA LYS A 135 -14.29 16.49 20.34
C LYS A 135 -13.00 17.15 20.83
N PRO A 136 -12.91 18.48 20.87
CA PRO A 136 -11.68 19.18 21.23
C PRO A 136 -11.20 18.88 22.66
N SER A 137 -12.12 18.57 23.58
CA SER A 137 -11.84 18.20 24.98
C SER A 137 -11.34 16.75 25.18
N LEU A 138 -11.15 15.99 24.11
CA LEU A 138 -10.66 14.61 24.14
C LEU A 138 -9.23 14.54 24.65
N THR A 139 -8.90 13.56 25.51
CA THR A 139 -7.51 13.36 25.96
C THR A 139 -6.68 12.64 24.89
N LEU A 140 -5.34 12.72 25.00
CA LEU A 140 -4.44 11.95 24.13
C LEU A 140 -4.76 10.44 24.21
N THR A 141 -4.97 9.91 25.42
CA THR A 141 -5.25 8.49 25.64
C THR A 141 -6.53 8.05 24.94
N ASP A 142 -7.59 8.85 25.02
CA ASP A 142 -8.86 8.55 24.35
C ASP A 142 -8.72 8.58 22.83
N LEU A 143 -7.92 9.51 22.29
CA LEU A 143 -7.63 9.59 20.85
C LEU A 143 -6.89 8.35 20.36
N ILE A 144 -5.88 7.89 21.10
CA ILE A 144 -5.15 6.66 20.80
C ILE A 144 -6.09 5.44 20.88
N SER A 145 -6.92 5.36 21.91
CA SER A 145 -7.90 4.27 22.04
C SER A 145 -8.86 4.23 20.85
N TYR A 146 -9.42 5.38 20.45
CA TYR A 146 -10.28 5.48 19.27
C TYR A 146 -9.55 5.03 18.00
N ALA A 147 -8.30 5.46 17.81
CA ALA A 147 -7.51 5.08 16.65
C ALA A 147 -7.19 3.57 16.61
N ARG A 148 -6.95 2.94 17.75
CA ARG A 148 -6.80 1.47 17.86
C ARG A 148 -8.07 0.75 17.46
N THR A 149 -9.21 1.12 18.06
CA THR A 149 -10.51 0.55 17.72
C THR A 149 -10.84 0.71 16.24
N LEU A 150 -10.53 1.87 15.67
CA LEU A 150 -10.72 2.10 14.23
C LEU A 150 -9.88 1.15 13.38
N THR A 151 -8.60 0.97 13.73
CA THR A 151 -7.67 0.09 13.00
C THR A 151 -8.11 -1.37 13.10
N GLU A 152 -8.55 -1.81 14.28
CA GLU A 152 -9.11 -3.15 14.50
C GLU A 152 -10.39 -3.37 13.69
N THR A 153 -11.30 -2.39 13.69
CA THR A 153 -12.55 -2.44 12.92
C THR A 153 -12.26 -2.50 11.43
N GLU A 154 -11.32 -1.71 10.91
CA GLU A 154 -10.94 -1.72 9.49
C GLU A 154 -10.27 -3.05 9.09
N LYS A 155 -9.49 -3.66 9.99
CA LYS A 155 -8.92 -5.00 9.80
C LYS A 155 -10.00 -6.07 9.73
N GLN A 156 -10.97 -6.05 10.65
CA GLN A 156 -12.10 -6.98 10.68
C GLN A 156 -13.00 -6.80 9.46
N ALA A 157 -13.35 -5.56 9.10
CA ALA A 157 -14.18 -5.26 7.94
C ALA A 157 -13.50 -5.71 6.63
N SER A 158 -12.19 -5.54 6.52
CA SER A 158 -11.41 -6.05 5.37
C SER A 158 -11.40 -7.58 5.34
N GLY A 159 -11.33 -8.24 6.50
CA GLY A 159 -11.48 -9.69 6.60
C GLY A 159 -12.83 -10.19 6.09
N ILE A 160 -13.92 -9.51 6.47
CA ILE A 160 -15.29 -9.84 6.05
C ILE A 160 -15.49 -9.57 4.54
N ALA A 161 -14.96 -8.46 4.03
CA ALA A 161 -15.04 -8.13 2.61
C ALA A 161 -14.27 -9.11 1.72
N ASN A 162 -13.14 -9.63 2.20
CA ASN A 162 -12.32 -10.59 1.47
C ASN A 162 -12.81 -12.05 1.63
N SER A 163 -13.54 -12.34 2.71
CA SER A 163 -14.32 -13.57 2.81
C SER A 163 -15.60 -13.42 1.98
N SER A 164 -15.47 -13.56 0.67
CA SER A 164 -16.61 -13.78 -0.22
C SER A 164 -17.38 -14.99 0.30
N PHE A 165 -18.50 -14.74 0.98
CA PHE A 165 -19.43 -15.80 1.33
C PHE A 165 -19.86 -16.46 0.03
N ASN A 166 -19.52 -17.75 -0.13
CA ASN A 166 -20.26 -18.64 -0.99
C ASN A 166 -21.66 -18.75 -0.37
N MET A 167 -22.54 -17.80 -0.72
CA MET A 167 -23.95 -17.87 -0.35
C MET A 167 -24.54 -19.11 -1.04
N PRO A 168 -25.09 -20.09 -0.30
CA PRO A 168 -25.95 -21.06 -0.95
C PRO A 168 -27.11 -20.30 -1.60
N SER A 169 -27.34 -20.60 -2.89
CA SER A 169 -28.43 -20.06 -3.67
C SER A 169 -29.73 -20.13 -2.86
N SER A 170 -30.50 -19.04 -2.85
CA SER A 170 -31.80 -18.93 -2.17
C SER A 170 -32.86 -19.93 -2.65
N ALA A 171 -32.51 -20.84 -3.57
CA ALA A 171 -33.35 -21.91 -4.07
C ALA A 171 -33.53 -23.08 -3.09
N GLU A 172 -32.65 -23.27 -2.10
CA GLU A 172 -32.69 -24.47 -1.23
C GLU A 172 -33.53 -24.31 0.05
N ILE A 173 -33.95 -23.09 0.40
CA ILE A 173 -34.57 -22.81 1.72
C ILE A 173 -36.11 -22.98 1.73
N ASN A 174 -36.74 -23.22 0.57
CA ASN A 174 -38.21 -23.24 0.42
C ASN A 174 -38.80 -24.61 0.01
N ALA A 175 -38.12 -25.72 0.30
CA ALA A 175 -38.74 -27.05 0.20
C ALA A 175 -39.39 -27.45 1.53
N VAL A 176 -40.46 -26.76 1.93
CA VAL A 176 -41.36 -27.28 2.98
C VAL A 176 -42.19 -28.41 2.36
N ASN A 177 -41.83 -29.62 2.77
CA ASN A 177 -42.47 -30.89 2.45
C ASN A 177 -43.99 -30.80 2.73
N LYS A 178 -44.80 -30.87 1.67
CA LYS A 178 -46.25 -30.72 1.70
C LYS A 178 -46.95 -32.07 1.52
N ASP A 179 -46.47 -33.11 2.18
CA ASP A 179 -47.14 -34.40 2.26
C ASP A 179 -47.56 -34.65 3.71
N ASN A 180 -48.79 -34.26 4.04
CA ASN A 180 -49.63 -34.90 5.05
C ASN A 180 -51.04 -34.31 4.97
N SER A 181 -51.82 -34.81 4.02
CA SER A 181 -53.28 -34.69 4.02
C SER A 181 -53.87 -35.87 3.26
N SER A 182 -54.00 -37.01 3.94
CA SER A 182 -55.03 -38.00 3.58
C SER A 182 -56.06 -38.03 4.71
N PRO A 183 -57.36 -37.95 4.38
CA PRO A 183 -58.44 -37.97 5.35
C PRO A 183 -58.75 -39.42 5.77
N ASN A 184 -58.87 -39.65 7.08
CA ASN A 184 -59.54 -40.82 7.62
C ASN A 184 -60.94 -40.38 8.08
N ASP A 185 -61.96 -40.78 7.33
CA ASP A 185 -63.23 -41.38 7.80
C ASP A 185 -64.03 -41.89 6.59
#